data_AF-A0A0A9WYD9-F1
#
_entry.id   AF-A0A0A9WYD9-F1
#
_cell.length_a   1.000
_cell.length_b   1.000
_cell.length_c   1.000
_cell.angle_alpha   90.00
_cell.angle_beta   90.00
_cell.angle_gamma   90.00
#
_symmetry.space_group_name_H-M   'P 1'
#
loop_
_entity.id
_entity.type
_entity.pdbx_description
1 polymer ?
#
loop_
_entity_poly.entity_id
_entity_poly.type
_entity_poly.pdbx_seq_one_letter_code
_entity_poly.pdbx_strand_id
1 'polypeptide(L)'
;MIVYYEQLVLHPGQWLKKILEFLDIEWNEAVLHHEDHINEPGGVLLSKVERSSDQVIKPVNVEALTKWVGQIPKDVVKNMASIAPMLSKLGYDPLANPPNYGEPDSIVKDNTRKVKENAKEWEERALELLKGPTEDNEEPPQSATSS
;
A
#
# COMPACT_ATOMS: atom_id res chain seq x y z
N MET A 1 1.58 -3.98 -19.82
CA MET A 1 1.85 -5.00 -18.79
C MET A 1 0.68 -5.03 -17.82
N ILE A 2 0.20 -6.21 -17.41
CA ILE A 2 -0.82 -6.34 -16.34
C ILE A 2 -0.07 -6.60 -15.03
N VAL A 3 -0.44 -5.91 -13.95
CA VAL A 3 0.11 -6.11 -12.61
C VAL A 3 -1.02 -6.55 -11.68
N TYR A 4 -0.90 -7.78 -11.18
CA TYR A 4 -1.84 -8.32 -10.20
C TYR A 4 -1.41 -7.87 -8.82
N TYR A 5 -2.28 -7.16 -8.10
CA TYR A 5 -1.98 -6.66 -6.76
C TYR A 5 -1.53 -7.79 -5.83
N GLU A 6 -2.24 -8.92 -5.85
CA GLU A 6 -1.93 -10.04 -4.96
C GLU A 6 -0.55 -10.62 -5.27
N GLN A 7 -0.20 -10.72 -6.54
CA GLN A 7 1.12 -11.20 -6.94
C GLN A 7 2.23 -10.19 -6.61
N LEU A 8 1.95 -8.89 -6.72
CA LEU A 8 2.88 -7.83 -6.32
C LEU A 8 3.15 -7.86 -4.81
N VAL A 9 2.13 -8.02 -3.96
CA VAL A 9 2.36 -8.07 -2.52
C VAL A 9 2.92 -9.40 -2.04
N LEU A 10 2.63 -10.53 -2.72
CA LEU A 10 3.22 -11.83 -2.40
C LEU A 10 4.70 -11.91 -2.80
N HIS A 11 5.05 -11.36 -3.97
CA HIS A 11 6.37 -11.49 -4.60
C HIS A 11 6.93 -10.14 -5.11
N PRO A 12 7.12 -9.14 -4.24
CA PRO A 12 7.42 -7.76 -4.64
C PRO A 12 8.73 -7.64 -5.42
N GLY A 13 9.79 -8.35 -5.01
CA GLY A 13 11.08 -8.31 -5.69
C GLY A 13 11.02 -8.80 -7.13
N GLN A 14 10.29 -9.90 -7.38
CA GLN A 14 10.13 -10.42 -8.74
C GLN A 14 9.30 -9.47 -9.61
N TRP A 15 8.21 -8.92 -9.08
CA TRP A 15 7.31 -8.05 -9.84
C TRP A 15 7.90 -6.68 -10.11
N LEU A 16 8.55 -6.06 -9.13
CA LEU A 16 9.18 -4.76 -9.32
C LEU A 16 10.32 -4.83 -10.33
N LYS A 17 11.11 -5.93 -10.36
CA LYS A 17 12.10 -6.15 -11.42
C LYS A 17 11.47 -6.16 -12.81
N LYS A 18 10.38 -6.91 -12.99
CA LYS A 18 9.65 -6.95 -14.27
C LYS A 18 9.04 -5.60 -14.65
N ILE A 19 8.55 -4.84 -13.66
CA ILE A 19 7.94 -3.52 -13.89
C ILE A 19 9.02 -2.52 -14.32
N LEU A 20 10.15 -2.48 -13.63
CA LEU A 20 11.26 -1.56 -13.98
C LEU A 20 11.87 -1.91 -15.34
N GLU A 21 12.05 -3.20 -15.64
CA GLU A 21 12.49 -3.66 -16.96
C GLU A 21 11.50 -3.24 -18.07
N PHE A 22 10.19 -3.39 -17.84
CA PHE A 22 9.16 -2.94 -18.78
C PHE A 22 9.20 -1.42 -19.01
N LEU A 23 9.58 -0.64 -17.99
CA LEU A 23 9.67 0.82 -18.06
C LEU A 23 11.03 1.33 -18.54
N ASP A 24 11.99 0.45 -18.81
CA ASP A 24 13.39 0.80 -19.14
C ASP A 24 14.07 1.64 -18.04
N ILE A 25 13.89 1.23 -16.79
CA ILE A 25 14.47 1.85 -15.60
C ILE A 25 15.39 0.85 -14.90
N GLU A 26 16.56 1.29 -14.44
CA GLU A 26 17.51 0.45 -13.71
C GLU A 26 16.95 -0.04 -12.36
N TRP A 27 17.34 -1.25 -11.97
CA TRP A 27 16.96 -1.80 -10.66
C TRP A 27 17.58 -0.99 -9.51
N ASN A 28 16.76 -0.67 -8.51
CA ASN A 28 17.20 -0.10 -7.24
C ASN A 28 16.49 -0.82 -6.09
N GLU A 29 17.24 -1.27 -5.08
CA GLU A 29 16.68 -1.99 -3.94
C GLU A 29 15.68 -1.17 -3.11
N ALA A 30 15.78 0.17 -3.15
CA ALA A 30 14.90 1.09 -2.44
C ALA A 30 13.40 0.88 -2.78
N VAL A 31 13.08 0.31 -3.95
CA VAL A 31 11.69 0.01 -4.33
C VAL A 31 11.02 -1.03 -3.42
N LEU A 32 11.79 -1.81 -2.67
CA LEU A 32 11.29 -2.78 -1.69
C LEU A 32 11.13 -2.19 -0.28
N HIS A 33 11.64 -0.98 -0.07
CA HIS A 33 11.74 -0.30 1.23
C HIS A 33 11.11 1.10 1.18
N HIS A 34 10.00 1.23 0.46
CA HIS A 34 9.31 2.51 0.29
C HIS A 34 8.93 3.20 1.62
N GLU A 35 8.66 2.41 2.66
CA GLU A 35 8.31 2.85 4.00
C GLU A 35 9.44 3.64 4.70
N ASP A 36 10.69 3.45 4.28
CA ASP A 36 11.86 4.16 4.81
C ASP A 36 12.10 5.50 4.12
N HIS A 37 11.43 5.74 2.98
CA HIS A 37 11.62 6.93 2.13
C HIS A 37 10.39 7.86 2.08
N ILE A 38 9.49 7.77 3.07
CA ILE A 38 8.30 8.63 3.14
C ILE A 38 8.69 10.05 3.53
N ASN A 39 8.23 11.04 2.76
CA ASN A 39 8.49 12.48 2.95
C ASN A 39 9.98 12.88 2.95
N GLU A 40 10.86 12.04 2.41
CA GLU A 40 12.27 12.37 2.18
C GLU A 40 12.48 13.09 0.82
N PRO A 41 13.53 13.93 0.66
CA PRO A 41 13.87 14.51 -0.63
C PRO A 41 14.14 13.42 -1.70
N GLY A 42 13.34 13.40 -2.76
CA GLY A 42 13.44 12.37 -3.80
C GLY A 42 12.78 11.03 -3.45
N GLY A 43 12.10 10.95 -2.30
CA GLY A 43 11.34 9.78 -1.85
C GLY A 43 9.85 9.85 -2.20
N VAL A 44 9.03 9.18 -1.39
CA VAL A 44 7.57 9.06 -1.59
C VAL A 44 6.87 10.19 -0.83
N LEU A 45 6.25 11.11 -1.56
CA LEU A 45 5.41 12.17 -0.99
C LEU A 45 3.99 11.64 -0.76
N LEU A 46 3.51 11.66 0.47
CA LEU A 46 2.15 11.25 0.81
C LEU A 46 1.26 12.46 1.09
N SER A 47 0.07 12.44 0.50
CA SER A 47 -0.97 13.43 0.78
C SER A 47 -1.76 13.05 2.02
N LYS A 48 -2.04 14.02 2.89
CA LYS A 48 -2.84 13.80 4.12
C LYS A 48 -4.30 13.52 3.86
N VAL A 49 -4.82 14.00 2.73
CA VAL A 49 -6.24 13.88 2.39
C VAL A 49 -6.53 12.59 1.63
N GLU A 50 -5.49 11.83 1.26
CA GLU A 50 -5.63 10.56 0.57
C GLU A 50 -5.96 9.42 1.54
N ARG A 51 -6.97 8.61 1.17
CA ARG A 51 -7.47 7.50 2.00
C ARG A 51 -6.53 6.30 2.09
N SER A 52 -5.51 6.24 1.24
CA SER A 52 -4.52 5.15 1.18
C SER A 52 -3.25 5.46 1.97
N SER A 53 -3.08 6.69 2.45
CA SER A 53 -1.80 7.12 3.03
C SER A 53 -1.44 6.36 4.31
N ASP A 54 -2.42 6.01 5.14
CA ASP A 54 -2.24 5.20 6.35
C ASP A 54 -1.81 3.74 6.05
N GLN A 55 -2.07 3.27 4.84
CA GLN A 55 -1.71 1.93 4.37
C GLN A 55 -0.32 1.92 3.72
N VAL A 56 0.00 2.96 2.92
CA VAL A 56 1.25 3.07 2.17
C VAL A 56 2.46 3.39 3.06
N ILE A 57 2.26 3.94 4.25
CA ILE A 57 3.34 4.10 5.24
C ILE A 57 3.92 2.77 5.77
N LYS A 58 3.20 1.66 5.61
CA LYS A 58 3.61 0.34 6.11
C LYS A 58 4.41 -0.40 5.04
N PRO A 59 5.38 -1.25 5.41
CA PRO A 59 6.07 -2.11 4.46
C PRO A 59 5.09 -3.02 3.73
N VAL A 60 5.48 -3.51 2.55
CA VAL A 60 4.67 -4.47 1.78
C VAL A 60 4.31 -5.67 2.66
N ASN A 61 3.01 -5.92 2.81
CA ASN A 61 2.45 -6.95 3.68
C ASN A 61 1.17 -7.55 3.06
N VAL A 62 0.72 -8.70 3.58
CA VAL A 62 -0.44 -9.43 3.03
C VAL A 62 -1.72 -9.27 3.84
N GLU A 63 -1.79 -8.33 4.78
CA GLU A 63 -2.96 -8.21 5.65
C GLU A 63 -4.26 -7.94 4.89
N ALA A 64 -4.19 -7.26 3.74
CA ALA A 64 -5.37 -6.87 2.97
C ALA A 64 -5.92 -7.95 2.03
N LEU A 65 -5.16 -9.02 1.72
CA LEU A 65 -5.49 -9.97 0.65
C LEU A 65 -6.88 -10.61 0.79
N THR A 66 -7.24 -11.02 2.01
CA THR A 66 -8.46 -11.79 2.28
C THR A 66 -9.39 -11.11 3.27
N LYS A 67 -9.18 -9.82 3.59
CA LYS A 67 -10.03 -9.07 4.56
C LYS A 67 -11.50 -8.96 4.12
N TRP A 68 -11.77 -9.04 2.82
CA TRP A 68 -13.13 -8.99 2.28
C TRP A 68 -13.93 -10.29 2.46
N VAL A 69 -13.25 -11.41 2.74
CA VAL A 69 -13.89 -12.72 2.90
C VAL A 69 -14.87 -12.68 4.07
N GLY A 70 -16.10 -13.11 3.82
CA GLY A 70 -17.19 -13.06 4.79
C GLY A 70 -17.92 -11.71 4.90
N GLN A 71 -17.44 -10.65 4.24
CA GLN A 71 -18.10 -9.32 4.23
C GLN A 71 -19.13 -9.18 3.10
N ILE A 72 -19.07 -10.05 2.08
CA ILE A 72 -19.97 -10.02 0.93
C ILE A 72 -21.27 -10.79 1.26
N PRO A 73 -22.46 -10.21 1.01
CA PRO A 73 -23.74 -10.88 1.19
C PRO A 73 -23.83 -12.23 0.44
N LYS A 74 -24.47 -13.23 1.06
CA LYS A 74 -24.51 -14.62 0.54
C LYS A 74 -25.16 -14.73 -0.85
N ASP A 75 -26.18 -13.92 -1.12
CA ASP A 75 -26.85 -13.84 -2.41
C ASP A 75 -25.93 -13.29 -3.51
N VAL A 76 -25.10 -12.30 -3.18
CA VAL A 76 -24.07 -11.77 -4.09
C VAL A 76 -22.99 -12.82 -4.35
N VAL A 77 -22.49 -13.51 -3.30
CA VAL A 77 -21.52 -14.60 -3.45
C VAL A 77 -22.07 -15.71 -4.36
N LYS A 78 -23.33 -16.11 -4.15
CA LYS A 78 -23.99 -17.13 -4.99
C LYS A 78 -24.05 -16.73 -6.47
N ASN A 79 -24.20 -15.44 -6.76
CA ASN A 79 -24.34 -14.91 -8.11
C ASN A 79 -23.04 -14.30 -8.66
N MET A 80 -21.90 -14.50 -7.99
CA MET A 80 -20.65 -13.78 -8.26
C MET A 80 -20.19 -13.92 -9.72
N ALA A 81 -20.27 -15.12 -10.29
CA ALA A 81 -19.87 -15.36 -11.68
C ALA A 81 -20.72 -14.59 -12.71
N SER A 82 -22.01 -14.35 -12.39
CA SER A 82 -22.92 -13.56 -13.22
C SER A 82 -22.73 -12.07 -13.02
N ILE A 83 -22.46 -11.63 -11.79
CA ILE A 83 -22.30 -10.22 -11.44
C ILE A 83 -20.94 -9.71 -11.95
N ALA A 84 -19.89 -10.50 -11.80
CA ALA A 84 -18.51 -10.14 -12.09
C ALA A 84 -17.81 -11.18 -12.99
N PRO A 85 -18.24 -11.34 -14.26
CA PRO A 85 -17.60 -12.28 -15.20
C PRO A 85 -16.13 -11.95 -15.51
N MET A 86 -15.71 -10.72 -15.20
CA MET A 86 -14.31 -10.31 -15.32
C MET A 86 -13.38 -11.03 -14.35
N LEU A 87 -13.87 -11.56 -13.21
CA LEU A 87 -13.06 -12.35 -12.29
C LEU A 87 -12.41 -13.52 -13.03
N SER A 88 -13.21 -14.34 -13.71
CA SER A 88 -12.71 -15.47 -14.49
C SER A 88 -11.79 -15.05 -15.63
N LYS A 89 -12.09 -13.95 -16.32
CA LYS A 89 -11.23 -13.42 -17.41
C LYS A 89 -9.86 -12.95 -16.91
N LEU A 90 -9.81 -12.46 -15.68
CA LEU A 90 -8.57 -12.02 -15.03
C LEU A 90 -7.84 -13.17 -14.30
N GLY A 91 -8.43 -14.36 -14.22
CA GLY A 91 -7.83 -15.54 -13.61
C GLY A 91 -8.27 -15.81 -12.16
N TYR A 92 -9.26 -15.07 -11.65
CA TYR A 92 -9.85 -15.29 -10.33
C TYR A 92 -11.05 -16.23 -10.42
N ASP A 93 -11.10 -17.25 -9.57
CA ASP A 93 -12.26 -18.15 -9.46
C ASP A 93 -13.41 -17.44 -8.72
N PRO A 94 -14.54 -17.12 -9.40
CA PRO A 94 -15.67 -16.42 -8.78
C PRO A 94 -16.40 -17.28 -7.73
N LEU A 95 -16.13 -18.59 -7.64
CA LEU A 95 -16.73 -19.50 -6.67
C LEU A 95 -15.80 -19.82 -5.49
N ALA A 96 -14.52 -19.44 -5.57
CA ALA A 96 -13.57 -19.64 -4.48
C ALA A 96 -13.72 -18.58 -3.39
N ASN A 97 -14.03 -19.01 -2.16
CA ASN A 97 -14.17 -18.13 -1.01
C ASN A 97 -13.66 -18.82 0.26
N PRO A 98 -12.42 -18.57 0.71
CA PRO A 98 -11.47 -17.57 0.18
C PRO A 98 -10.81 -18.02 -1.14
N PRO A 99 -10.34 -17.09 -1.99
CA PRO A 99 -9.45 -17.43 -3.09
C PRO A 99 -8.06 -17.86 -2.59
N ASN A 100 -7.38 -18.65 -3.42
CA ASN A 100 -5.96 -18.96 -3.22
C ASN A 100 -5.12 -18.07 -4.16
N TYR A 101 -4.42 -17.10 -3.59
CA TYR A 101 -3.56 -16.19 -4.34
C TYR A 101 -2.09 -16.66 -4.42
N GLY A 102 -1.71 -17.68 -3.65
CA GLY A 102 -0.34 -18.15 -3.50
C GLY A 102 0.26 -17.86 -2.13
N GLU A 103 1.54 -18.21 -1.96
CA GLU A 103 2.30 -18.10 -0.72
C GLU A 103 3.28 -16.91 -0.78
N PRO A 104 3.34 -16.04 0.24
CA PRO A 104 4.23 -14.89 0.21
C PRO A 104 5.71 -15.30 0.34
N ASP A 105 6.58 -14.47 -0.25
CA ASP A 105 8.03 -14.52 -0.01
C ASP A 105 8.35 -14.31 1.48
N SER A 106 9.52 -14.80 1.92
CA SER A 106 9.95 -14.70 3.33
C SER A 106 9.98 -13.26 3.86
N ILE A 107 10.47 -12.31 3.05
CA ILE A 107 10.50 -10.89 3.40
C ILE A 107 9.10 -10.34 3.70
N VAL A 108 8.09 -10.73 2.92
CA VAL A 108 6.71 -10.29 3.08
C VAL A 108 6.09 -10.94 4.32
N LYS A 109 6.39 -12.22 4.58
CA LYS A 109 5.98 -12.91 5.82
C LYS A 109 6.52 -12.19 7.05
N ASP A 110 7.79 -11.80 7.02
CA ASP A 110 8.43 -11.06 8.11
C ASP A 110 7.85 -9.64 8.26
N ASN A 111 7.64 -8.91 7.17
CA ASN A 111 7.00 -7.60 7.19
C ASN A 111 5.59 -7.67 7.78
N THR A 112 4.80 -8.65 7.35
CA THR A 112 3.44 -8.86 7.85
C THR A 112 3.43 -9.18 9.34
N ARG A 113 4.38 -9.98 9.82
CA ARG A 113 4.54 -10.25 11.27
C ARG A 113 4.85 -8.96 12.03
N LYS A 114 5.85 -8.19 11.59
CA LYS A 114 6.23 -6.92 12.22
C LYS A 114 5.09 -5.90 12.25
N VAL A 115 4.32 -5.78 11.17
CA VAL A 115 3.16 -4.89 11.11
C VAL A 115 2.10 -5.28 12.14
N LYS A 116 1.84 -6.58 12.31
CA LYS A 116 0.87 -7.08 13.31
C LYS A 116 1.34 -6.91 14.74
N GLU A 117 2.61 -7.22 15.01
CA GLU A 117 3.21 -7.08 16.34
C GLU A 117 3.26 -5.62 16.79
N ASN A 118 3.52 -4.70 15.85
CA ASN A 118 3.71 -3.27 16.12
C ASN A 118 2.53 -2.41 15.62
N ALA A 119 1.31 -2.95 15.62
CA ALA A 119 0.15 -2.29 15.00
C ALA A 119 -0.08 -0.86 15.53
N LYS A 120 0.07 -0.66 16.85
CA LYS A 120 -0.07 0.66 17.49
C LYS A 120 1.02 1.64 17.05
N GLU A 121 2.27 1.18 16.98
CA GLU A 121 3.39 2.02 16.56
C GLU A 121 3.21 2.48 15.11
N TRP A 122 2.68 1.61 14.24
CA TRP A 122 2.35 1.98 12.86
C TRP A 122 1.19 2.98 12.76
N GLU A 123 0.18 2.88 13.62
CA GLU A 123 -0.89 3.88 13.71
C GLU A 123 -0.34 5.23 14.18
N GLU A 124 0.50 5.24 15.21
CA GLU A 124 1.16 6.46 15.72
C GLU A 124 2.07 7.09 14.66
N ARG A 125 2.88 6.29 13.95
CA ARG A 125 3.71 6.74 12.83
C ARG A 125 2.87 7.31 11.68
N ALA A 126 1.72 6.72 11.37
CA ALA A 126 0.79 7.27 10.38
C ALA A 126 0.32 8.66 10.80
N LEU A 127 -0.10 8.80 12.06
CA LEU A 127 -0.55 10.08 12.59
C LEU A 127 0.56 11.12 12.60
N GLU A 128 1.81 10.74 12.89
CA GLU A 128 2.97 11.65 12.85
C GLU A 128 3.30 12.10 11.42
N LEU A 129 3.45 11.17 10.48
CA LEU A 129 3.81 11.48 9.09
C LEU A 129 2.71 12.25 8.35
N LEU A 130 1.44 12.11 8.78
CA LEU A 130 0.31 12.84 8.22
C LEU A 130 0.01 14.13 9.00
N LYS A 131 0.68 14.42 10.12
CA LYS A 131 0.71 15.77 10.70
C LYS A 131 1.68 16.62 9.89
N GLY A 132 1.26 17.84 9.55
CA GLY A 132 2.15 18.75 8.81
C GLY A 132 3.10 19.48 9.74
N PRO A 133 3.95 20.37 9.18
CA PRO A 133 4.43 21.49 9.98
C PRO A 133 3.20 22.16 10.60
N THR A 134 3.24 22.35 11.91
CA THR A 134 2.28 23.24 12.57
C THR A 134 2.35 24.60 11.90
N GLU A 135 1.23 25.30 11.81
CA GLU A 135 1.15 26.70 11.35
C GLU A 135 1.84 27.67 12.34
N ASP A 136 2.97 27.29 12.94
CA ASP A 136 3.64 28.05 14.00
C ASP A 136 4.83 28.89 13.50
N ASN A 137 5.03 29.03 12.18
CA ASN A 137 6.13 29.83 11.61
C ASN A 137 5.67 30.85 10.54
N GLU A 138 4.48 31.44 10.67
CA GLU A 138 4.28 32.79 10.13
C GLU A 138 4.80 33.80 11.16
N GLU A 139 6.09 34.14 11.08
CA GLU A 139 6.57 35.38 11.70
C GLU A 139 5.72 36.54 11.14
N PRO A 140 5.04 37.33 11.98
CA PRO A 140 4.27 38.46 11.49
C PRO A 140 5.23 39.41 10.77
N PRO A 141 4.84 39.99 9.63
CA PRO A 141 5.70 40.91 8.90
C PRO A 141 6.10 42.03 9.85
N GLN A 142 7.40 42.16 10.10
CA GLN A 142 7.96 43.27 10.86
C GLN A 142 7.54 44.56 10.16
N SER A 143 6.60 45.27 10.77
CA SER A 143 6.25 46.63 10.37
C SER A 143 7.49 47.48 10.54
N ALA A 144 8.21 47.71 9.44
CA ALA A 144 9.28 48.70 9.39
C ALA A 144 8.64 50.08 9.64
N THR A 145 8.76 50.55 10.87
CA THR A 145 8.65 51.96 11.21
C THR A 145 9.85 52.73 10.65
N SER A 146 9.62 54.02 10.39
CA SER A 146 10.58 55.12 10.11
C SER A 146 10.89 55.32 8.63
N SER A 147 10.80 56.52 8.03
CA SER A 147 10.73 57.90 8.53
C SER A 147 10.05 58.82 7.52
#